data_AF-A0A559M6R7-F1
#
_entry.id   AF-A0A559M6R7-F1
#
_cell.length_a   1.000
_cell.length_b   1.000
_cell.length_c   1.000
_cell.angle_alpha   90.00
_cell.angle_beta   90.00
_cell.angle_gamma   90.00
#
_symmetry.space_group_name_H-M   'P 1'
#
loop_
_entity.id
_entity.type
_entity.pdbx_description
1 polymer ?
#
loop_
_entity_poly.entity_id
_entity_poly.type
_entity_poly.pdbx_seq_one_letter_code
_entity_poly.pdbx_strand_id
1 'polypeptide(L)'
;MGMVASTSISDWNQRAPGDRKVGLIAVAFDQRNHGTREVKAIANESWKSGNETHAQDMFSIFHGTALDTSLLIDHLGSYVFNEPDSPPIEQHLVMGISLGGHAAWQVLFNDPRVTAGVVIIGCPDYM
;
A
#
# COMPACT_ATOMS: atom_id res chain seq x y z
N MET A 1 8.22 -3.39 -1.22
CA MET A 1 7.93 -2.06 -1.80
C MET A 1 8.87 -0.93 -1.33
N GLY A 2 9.77 -1.14 -0.36
CA GLY A 2 10.64 -0.07 0.18
C GLY A 2 11.53 0.64 -0.85
N MET A 3 12.14 -0.10 -1.79
CA MET A 3 12.92 0.54 -2.87
C MET A 3 12.08 1.46 -3.75
N VAL A 4 10.85 1.05 -4.11
CA VAL A 4 9.95 1.87 -4.92
C VAL A 4 9.62 3.17 -4.20
N ALA A 5 9.29 3.12 -2.90
CA ALA A 5 9.04 4.32 -2.10
C ALA A 5 10.27 5.26 -2.06
N SER A 6 11.47 4.70 -1.82
CA SER A 6 12.71 5.48 -1.79
C SER A 6 13.05 6.12 -3.15
N THR A 7 12.87 5.38 -4.25
CA THR A 7 13.07 5.90 -5.60
C THR A 7 12.06 6.98 -5.94
N SER A 8 10.78 6.83 -5.57
CA SER A 8 9.75 7.86 -5.76
C SER A 8 10.09 9.16 -5.05
N ILE A 9 10.59 9.10 -3.81
CA ILE A 9 11.04 10.30 -3.08
C ILE A 9 12.28 10.92 -3.73
N SER A 10 13.23 10.08 -4.15
CA SER A 10 14.46 10.55 -4.79
C SER A 10 14.16 11.28 -6.11
N ASP A 11 13.30 10.69 -6.96
CA ASP A 11 12.86 11.30 -8.22
C ASP A 11 12.03 12.57 -7.97
N TRP A 12 11.13 12.55 -6.98
CA TRP A 12 10.37 13.72 -6.58
C TRP A 12 11.30 14.88 -6.22
N ASN A 13 12.32 14.65 -5.40
CA ASN A 13 13.27 15.68 -4.95
C ASN A 13 14.21 16.18 -6.06
N GLN A 14 14.53 15.35 -7.05
CA GLN A 14 15.39 15.74 -8.19
C GLN A 14 14.67 16.63 -9.20
N ARG A 15 13.35 16.50 -9.34
CA ARG A 15 12.55 17.38 -10.22
C ARG A 15 12.56 18.80 -9.64
N ALA A 16 13.11 19.74 -10.41
CA ALA A 16 13.54 21.06 -9.94
C ALA A 16 12.46 21.85 -9.14
N PRO A 17 12.85 22.62 -8.11
CA PRO A 17 11.94 23.00 -7.01
C PRO A 17 11.15 24.30 -7.22
N GLY A 18 11.17 24.90 -8.42
CA GLY A 18 10.98 26.33 -8.64
C GLY A 18 9.88 27.04 -7.83
N ASP A 19 8.75 26.37 -7.57
CA ASP A 19 7.66 26.87 -6.72
C ASP A 19 6.89 25.72 -5.99
N ARG A 20 7.58 24.65 -5.56
CA ARG A 20 6.87 23.48 -5.01
C ARG A 20 6.22 23.80 -3.65
N LYS A 21 4.88 23.86 -3.62
CA LYS A 21 4.05 24.09 -2.42
C LYS A 21 3.55 22.82 -1.73
N VAL A 22 3.84 21.65 -2.30
CA VAL A 22 3.35 20.34 -1.84
C VAL A 22 4.51 19.42 -1.48
N GLY A 23 4.39 18.74 -0.35
CA GLY A 23 5.30 17.66 0.06
C GLY A 23 4.85 16.31 -0.49
N LEU A 24 5.75 15.32 -0.46
CA LEU A 24 5.42 13.93 -0.76
C LEU A 24 5.89 13.05 0.40
N ILE A 25 4.99 12.21 0.91
CA ILE A 25 5.32 11.13 1.84
C ILE A 25 5.16 9.83 1.06
N ALA A 26 6.19 8.98 1.07
CA ALA A 26 6.12 7.63 0.53
C ALA A 26 6.15 6.62 1.67
N VAL A 27 5.09 5.85 1.79
CA VAL A 27 4.95 4.80 2.81
C VAL A 27 5.03 3.44 2.13
N ALA A 28 5.85 2.55 2.67
CA ALA A 28 5.89 1.15 2.28
C ALA A 28 5.92 0.28 3.54
N PHE A 29 5.16 -0.79 3.51
CA PHE A 29 5.08 -1.76 4.60
C PHE A 29 4.96 -3.16 4.03
N ASP A 30 5.26 -4.17 4.85
CA ASP A 30 5.10 -5.55 4.47
C ASP A 30 3.61 -5.92 4.46
N GLN A 31 3.17 -6.61 3.41
CA GLN A 31 1.83 -7.17 3.35
C GLN A 31 1.63 -8.19 4.47
N ARG A 32 0.38 -8.54 4.74
CA ARG A 32 0.11 -9.65 5.65
C ARG A 32 0.80 -10.92 5.15
N ASN A 33 1.36 -11.68 6.09
CA ASN A 33 2.12 -12.89 5.82
C ASN A 33 3.33 -12.72 4.88
N HIS A 34 3.88 -11.52 4.72
CA HIS A 34 5.07 -11.26 3.88
C HIS A 34 6.18 -10.57 4.68
N GLY A 35 7.42 -10.70 4.21
CA GLY A 35 8.57 -9.99 4.77
C GLY A 35 8.72 -10.22 6.28
N THR A 36 8.84 -9.15 7.04
CA THR A 36 8.92 -9.18 8.51
C THR A 36 7.62 -9.59 9.20
N ARG A 37 6.51 -9.64 8.46
CA ARG A 37 5.18 -10.06 8.94
C ARG A 37 4.82 -11.49 8.50
N GLU A 38 5.76 -12.26 7.95
CA GLU A 38 5.50 -13.66 7.59
C GLU A 38 5.22 -14.50 8.85
N VAL A 39 4.11 -15.24 8.83
CA VAL A 39 3.68 -16.12 9.93
C VAL A 39 3.65 -17.58 9.50
N LYS A 40 3.22 -17.85 8.25
CA LYS A 40 3.04 -19.20 7.71
C LYS A 40 3.42 -19.23 6.23
N ALA A 41 4.64 -19.69 5.92
CA ALA A 41 5.19 -19.72 4.57
C ALA A 41 4.28 -20.45 3.56
N ILE A 42 3.72 -21.63 3.91
CA ILE A 42 2.85 -22.39 3.01
C ILE A 42 1.58 -21.63 2.59
N ALA A 43 1.13 -20.62 3.36
CA ALA A 43 -0.03 -19.81 2.98
C ALA A 43 0.28 -18.83 1.83
N ASN A 44 1.56 -18.55 1.54
CA ASN A 44 1.97 -17.77 0.37
C ASN A 44 2.10 -18.61 -0.90
N GLU A 45 2.04 -19.94 -0.76
CA GLU A 45 2.29 -20.87 -1.83
C GLU A 45 1.04 -21.20 -2.64
N SER A 46 1.24 -21.75 -3.84
CA SER A 46 0.17 -22.18 -4.74
C SER A 46 -0.44 -23.52 -4.34
N TRP A 47 -1.61 -23.86 -4.90
CA TRP A 47 -2.15 -25.23 -4.81
C TRP A 47 -1.14 -26.31 -5.25
N LYS A 48 -0.37 -26.04 -6.33
CA LYS A 48 0.64 -26.97 -6.85
C LYS A 48 1.82 -27.17 -5.90
N SER A 49 2.06 -26.20 -5.03
CA SER A 49 3.08 -26.23 -3.99
C SER A 49 2.57 -26.87 -2.69
N GLY A 50 1.34 -27.39 -2.65
CA GLY A 50 0.75 -28.05 -1.48
C GLY A 50 -0.08 -27.13 -0.57
N ASN A 51 -0.38 -25.90 -0.99
CA ASN A 51 -1.31 -25.04 -0.25
C ASN A 51 -2.77 -25.41 -0.58
N GLU A 52 -3.37 -26.27 0.23
CA GLU A 52 -4.77 -26.68 0.09
C GLU A 52 -5.76 -25.49 0.22
N THR A 53 -5.38 -24.46 0.98
CA THR A 53 -6.18 -23.26 1.27
C THR A 53 -5.77 -22.04 0.45
N HIS A 54 -5.09 -22.23 -0.69
CA HIS A 54 -4.51 -21.15 -1.49
C HIS A 54 -5.46 -19.99 -1.80
N ALA A 55 -6.72 -20.26 -2.19
CA ALA A 55 -7.67 -19.19 -2.49
C ALA A 55 -8.01 -18.36 -1.25
N GLN A 56 -8.27 -19.01 -0.12
CA GLN A 56 -8.59 -18.35 1.15
C GLN A 56 -7.38 -17.55 1.67
N ASP A 57 -6.18 -18.13 1.58
CA ASP A 57 -4.96 -17.48 2.01
C ASP A 57 -4.66 -16.25 1.15
N MET A 58 -4.67 -16.38 -0.19
CA MET A 58 -4.46 -15.24 -1.10
C MET A 58 -5.49 -14.13 -0.87
N PHE A 59 -6.79 -14.48 -0.81
CA PHE A 59 -7.85 -13.49 -0.59
C PHE A 59 -7.68 -12.77 0.74
N SER A 60 -7.50 -13.52 1.83
CA SER A 60 -7.35 -12.92 3.16
C SER A 60 -6.10 -12.05 3.29
N ILE A 61 -5.01 -12.39 2.59
CA ILE A 61 -3.77 -11.60 2.58
C ILE A 61 -3.99 -10.25 1.89
N PHE A 62 -4.48 -10.22 0.64
CA PHE A 62 -4.62 -8.95 -0.07
C PHE A 62 -5.77 -8.11 0.50
N HIS A 63 -6.86 -8.74 0.94
CA HIS A 63 -7.97 -8.04 1.58
C HIS A 63 -7.54 -7.42 2.91
N GLY A 64 -6.86 -8.19 3.76
CA GLY A 64 -6.33 -7.66 5.01
C GLY A 64 -5.26 -6.59 4.80
N THR A 65 -4.49 -6.66 3.71
CA THR A 65 -3.54 -5.60 3.34
C THR A 65 -4.25 -4.32 2.91
N ALA A 66 -5.39 -4.40 2.22
CA ALA A 66 -6.21 -3.24 1.91
C ALA A 66 -6.75 -2.57 3.18
N LEU A 67 -7.25 -3.36 4.14
CA LEU A 67 -7.69 -2.85 5.45
C LEU A 67 -6.53 -2.19 6.24
N ASP A 68 -5.35 -2.82 6.24
CA ASP A 68 -4.15 -2.25 6.88
C ASP A 68 -3.75 -0.92 6.24
N THR A 69 -3.96 -0.76 4.92
CA THR A 69 -3.67 0.48 4.20
C THR A 69 -4.57 1.61 4.69
N SER A 70 -5.89 1.38 4.77
CA SER A 70 -6.84 2.36 5.30
C SER A 70 -6.58 2.70 6.77
N LEU A 71 -6.20 1.71 7.59
CA LEU A 71 -5.80 1.93 8.98
C LEU A 71 -4.55 2.81 9.08
N LEU A 72 -3.55 2.61 8.20
CA LEU A 72 -2.39 3.48 8.14
C LEU A 72 -2.78 4.90 7.74
N ILE A 73 -3.72 5.07 6.80
CA ILE A 73 -4.24 6.40 6.43
C ILE A 73 -4.87 7.11 7.65
N ASP A 74 -5.66 6.39 8.47
CA ASP A 74 -6.29 6.96 9.67
C ASP A 74 -5.28 7.56 10.64
N HIS A 75 -4.13 6.92 10.79
CA HIS A 75 -3.21 7.20 11.89
C HIS A 75 -1.91 7.89 11.48
N LEU A 76 -1.44 7.73 10.25
CA LEU A 76 -0.12 8.19 9.81
C LEU A 76 0.12 9.67 10.13
N GLY A 77 -0.88 10.53 9.87
CA GLY A 77 -0.80 11.96 10.16
C GLY A 77 -0.47 12.23 11.63
N SER A 78 -1.14 11.55 12.56
CA SER A 78 -0.92 11.74 14.00
C SER A 78 0.48 11.34 14.49
N TYR A 79 1.18 10.47 13.76
CA TYR A 79 2.54 10.02 14.10
C TYR A 79 3.64 10.85 13.41
N VAL A 80 3.35 11.47 12.27
CA VAL A 80 4.35 12.21 11.47
C VAL A 80 4.23 13.73 11.65
N PHE A 81 3.03 14.22 11.97
CA PHE A 81 2.69 15.65 12.06
C PHE A 81 2.17 15.97 13.47
N ASN A 82 3.09 16.00 14.43
CA ASN A 82 2.81 16.12 15.87
C ASN A 82 2.93 17.56 16.43
N GLU A 83 3.29 18.54 15.58
CA GLU A 83 3.45 19.94 15.98
C GLU A 83 2.21 20.77 15.59
N PRO A 84 1.87 21.86 16.33
CA PRO A 84 0.70 22.70 16.05
C PRO A 84 0.63 23.26 14.63
N ASP A 85 1.78 23.54 14.02
CA ASP A 85 1.91 24.13 12.68
C ASP A 85 2.16 23.07 11.58
N SER A 86 1.97 21.78 11.89
CA SER A 86 2.19 20.71 10.92
C SER A 86 1.17 20.76 9.77
N PRO A 87 1.59 20.52 8.52
CA PRO A 87 0.67 20.52 7.39
C PRO A 87 -0.27 19.30 7.44
N PRO A 88 -1.51 19.41 6.96
CA PRO A 88 -2.41 18.28 6.78
C PRO A 88 -1.95 17.37 5.62
N ILE A 89 -2.39 16.11 5.63
CA ILE A 89 -2.31 15.24 4.46
C ILE A 89 -3.57 15.45 3.63
N GLU A 90 -3.43 16.16 2.50
CA GLU A 90 -4.55 16.56 1.64
C GLU A 90 -4.95 15.48 0.62
N GLN A 91 -4.04 14.56 0.29
CA GLN A 91 -4.25 13.59 -0.76
C GLN A 91 -3.59 12.25 -0.45
N HIS A 92 -4.33 11.17 -0.69
CA HIS A 92 -3.80 9.80 -0.66
C HIS A 92 -3.82 9.18 -2.05
N LEU A 93 -2.74 8.46 -2.34
CA LEU A 93 -2.53 7.67 -3.55
C LEU A 93 -2.13 6.25 -3.12
N VAL A 94 -2.55 5.23 -3.87
CA VAL A 94 -2.17 3.84 -3.59
C VAL A 94 -1.41 3.22 -4.75
N MET A 95 -0.44 2.36 -4.47
CA MET A 95 0.30 1.63 -5.49
C MET A 95 0.44 0.17 -5.09
N GLY A 96 0.26 -0.73 -6.06
CA GLY A 96 0.31 -2.17 -5.84
C GLY A 96 0.91 -2.93 -7.01
N ILE A 97 1.69 -3.97 -6.72
CA ILE A 97 2.28 -4.88 -7.71
C ILE A 97 1.81 -6.30 -7.40
N SER A 98 1.32 -7.03 -8.42
CA SER A 98 0.88 -8.43 -8.29
C SER A 98 -0.18 -8.56 -7.20
N LEU A 99 0.05 -9.36 -6.15
CA LEU A 99 -0.82 -9.47 -4.98
C LEU A 99 -1.17 -8.09 -4.36
N GLY A 100 -0.21 -7.16 -4.32
CA GLY A 100 -0.47 -5.79 -3.88
C GLY A 100 -1.34 -4.97 -4.83
N GLY A 101 -1.36 -5.32 -6.12
CA GLY A 101 -2.24 -4.72 -7.11
C GLY A 101 -3.71 -5.03 -6.85
N HIS A 102 -4.03 -6.26 -6.43
CA HIS A 102 -5.39 -6.62 -5.99
C HIS A 102 -5.80 -5.84 -4.73
N ALA A 103 -4.89 -5.70 -3.76
CA ALA A 103 -5.11 -4.87 -2.58
C ALA A 103 -5.36 -3.39 -2.95
N ALA A 104 -4.57 -2.84 -3.88
CA ALA A 104 -4.71 -1.46 -4.35
C ALA A 104 -6.07 -1.21 -5.02
N TRP A 105 -6.60 -2.18 -5.78
CA TRP A 105 -7.97 -2.09 -6.29
C TRP A 105 -8.99 -2.03 -5.15
N GLN A 106 -8.91 -2.91 -4.15
CA GLN A 106 -9.85 -2.86 -3.02
C GLN A 106 -9.79 -1.54 -2.25
N VAL A 107 -8.60 -0.97 -2.05
CA VAL A 107 -8.46 0.36 -1.44
C VAL A 107 -9.14 1.43 -2.30
N LEU A 108 -8.92 1.45 -3.61
CA LEU A 108 -9.54 2.44 -4.51
C LEU A 108 -11.07 2.39 -4.51
N PHE A 109 -11.66 1.21 -4.39
CA PHE A 109 -13.12 1.05 -4.38
C PHE A 109 -13.75 1.28 -3.01
N ASN A 110 -13.01 1.07 -1.91
CA ASN A 110 -13.58 1.07 -0.56
C ASN A 110 -13.13 2.24 0.33
N ASP A 111 -12.06 2.96 -0.02
CA ASP A 111 -11.59 4.12 0.74
C ASP A 111 -11.62 5.40 -0.10
N PRO A 112 -12.67 6.24 0.04
CA PRO A 112 -12.86 7.43 -0.80
C PRO A 112 -11.79 8.51 -0.59
N ARG A 113 -10.92 8.39 0.43
CA ARG A 113 -9.78 9.30 0.64
C ARG A 113 -8.65 9.05 -0.35
N VAL A 114 -8.59 7.86 -0.94
CA VAL A 114 -7.61 7.51 -1.97
C VAL A 114 -8.16 7.90 -3.33
N THR A 115 -7.52 8.89 -3.96
CA THR A 115 -8.07 9.57 -5.15
C THR A 115 -7.49 9.07 -6.47
N ALA A 116 -6.36 8.35 -6.43
CA ALA A 116 -5.79 7.69 -7.58
C ALA A 116 -4.89 6.53 -7.16
N GLY A 117 -4.62 5.61 -8.08
CA GLY A 117 -3.71 4.52 -7.82
C GLY A 117 -2.98 3.99 -9.04
N VAL A 118 -1.87 3.31 -8.78
CA VAL A 118 -1.02 2.67 -9.78
C VAL A 118 -1.03 1.17 -9.53
N VAL A 119 -1.73 0.44 -10.39
CA VAL A 119 -1.84 -1.02 -10.31
C VAL A 119 -0.97 -1.66 -11.39
N ILE A 120 0.02 -2.42 -10.96
CA ILE A 120 0.91 -3.18 -11.84
C ILE A 120 0.56 -4.66 -11.68
N ILE A 121 0.13 -5.30 -12.78
CA ILE A 121 -0.17 -6.74 -12.84
C ILE A 121 -1.12 -7.24 -11.73
N GLY A 122 -2.15 -6.46 -11.38
CA GLY A 122 -3.25 -6.87 -10.50
C GLY A 122 -4.61 -6.65 -11.16
N CYS A 123 -5.63 -7.42 -10.78
CA CYS A 123 -6.99 -7.32 -11.33
C CYS A 123 -8.01 -6.85 -10.27
N PRO A 124 -9.10 -6.18 -10.70
CA PRO A 124 -10.17 -5.72 -9.83
C PRO A 124 -11.22 -6.82 -9.56
N ASP A 125 -10.81 -8.07 -9.40
CA ASP A 125 -11.74 -9.15 -9.05
C ASP A 125 -12.12 -9.06 -7.57
N TYR A 126 -13.39 -9.33 -7.24
CA TYR A 126 -13.91 -9.37 -5.86
C TYR A 126 -13.77 -8.04 -5.10
N MET A 127 -14.22 -6.93 -5.72
CA MET A 127 -14.34 -5.61 -5.10
C MET A 127 -15.56 -5.46 -4.21
#